data_AF-A0AAD7R0A3-F1
#
_entry.id   AF-A0AAD7R0A3-F1
#
_cell.length_a   1.000
_cell.length_b   1.000
_cell.length_c   1.000
_cell.angle_alpha   90.00
_cell.angle_beta   90.00
_cell.angle_gamma   90.00
#
_symmetry.space_group_name_H-M   'P 1'
#
loop_
_entity.id
_entity.type
_entity.pdbx_description
1 polymer ?
#
loop_
_entity_poly.entity_id
_entity_poly.type
_entity_poly.pdbx_seq_one_letter_code
_entity_poly.pdbx_strand_id
1 'polypeptide(L)'
;MDNPPGNLSLRNACEAFLKERSQRATAGSEELCSLHSEKLKLFCLEDQIPVCAICQTSKKHENHKLLPVQEAAEEYKEKLRTALAPLQKKLKAFNEVKLICDQTAEHIKSQAQCTERQIKMEFEKLQQFLKDEEAARISALREEEEQKSQMMKEKIEKMTEEISSLSEQIRAIEQELGAEDVSFLQSYKDTVKKV
;
A
#
# COMPACT_ATOMS: atom_id res chain seq x y z
N MET A 1 -6.59 43.95 11.77
CA MET A 1 -7.44 43.07 12.62
C MET A 1 -7.11 43.44 14.06
N ASP A 2 -7.86 44.39 14.60
CA ASP A 2 -7.65 44.92 15.94
C ASP A 2 -7.95 43.85 17.00
N ASN A 3 -7.00 43.62 17.89
CA ASN A 3 -7.16 42.68 18.98
C ASN A 3 -8.17 43.29 19.97
N PRO A 4 -9.28 42.61 20.32
CA PRO A 4 -10.31 43.19 21.18
C PRO A 4 -9.73 43.56 22.56
N PRO A 5 -10.18 44.66 23.19
CA PRO A 5 -9.67 45.07 24.49
C PRO A 5 -9.95 43.97 25.50
N GLY A 6 -8.89 43.31 25.95
CA GLY A 6 -8.97 42.21 26.91
C GLY A 6 -9.69 42.66 28.18
N ASN A 7 -10.57 41.81 28.70
CA ASN A 7 -11.36 42.11 29.90
C ASN A 7 -10.43 42.32 31.10
N LEU A 8 -10.21 43.60 31.45
CA LEU A 8 -9.30 44.01 32.53
C LEU A 8 -9.76 43.46 33.89
N SER A 9 -11.06 43.34 34.12
CA SER A 9 -11.61 42.78 35.36
C SER A 9 -11.26 41.30 35.50
N LEU A 10 -11.34 40.53 34.41
CA LEU A 10 -10.94 39.13 34.40
C LEU A 10 -9.43 38.98 34.62
N ARG A 11 -8.62 39.81 33.95
CA ARG A 11 -7.17 39.82 34.13
C ARG A 11 -6.78 40.13 35.58
N ASN A 12 -7.40 41.14 36.19
CA ASN A 12 -7.14 41.50 37.58
C ASN A 12 -7.58 40.39 38.55
N ALA A 13 -8.70 39.70 38.28
CA ALA A 13 -9.14 38.56 39.07
C ALA A 13 -8.18 37.37 38.95
N CYS A 14 -7.68 37.07 37.75
CA CYS A 14 -6.64 36.05 37.54
C CYS A 14 -5.32 36.42 38.23
N GLU A 15 -4.88 37.68 38.13
CA GLU A 15 -3.67 38.16 38.81
C GLU A 15 -3.82 38.11 40.33
N ALA A 16 -4.98 38.50 40.88
CA ALA A 16 -5.27 38.39 42.32
C ALA A 16 -5.26 36.94 42.80
N PHE A 17 -5.89 36.02 42.06
CA PHE A 17 -5.89 34.59 42.38
C PHE A 17 -4.49 33.97 42.32
N LEU A 18 -3.70 34.33 41.31
CA LEU A 18 -2.30 33.89 41.19
C LEU A 18 -1.44 34.44 42.32
N LYS A 19 -1.67 35.68 42.76
CA LYS A 19 -0.96 36.33 43.87
C LYS A 19 -1.36 35.74 45.22
N GLU A 20 -2.62 35.39 45.42
CA GLU A 20 -3.10 34.68 46.62
C GLU A 20 -2.52 33.26 46.67
N ARG A 21 -2.47 32.56 45.51
CA ARG A 21 -1.83 31.25 45.40
C ARG A 21 -0.32 31.32 45.62
N SER A 22 0.35 32.36 45.14
CA SER A 22 1.78 32.57 45.39
C SER A 22 2.02 32.92 46.85
N GLN A 23 1.15 33.71 47.49
CA GLN A 23 1.23 34.03 48.93
C GLN A 23 1.04 32.78 49.80
N ARG A 24 0.11 31.89 49.45
CA ARG A 24 -0.06 30.56 50.06
C ARG A 24 1.15 29.64 49.83
N ALA A 25 1.87 29.80 48.73
CA ALA A 25 3.09 29.04 48.45
C ALA A 25 4.33 29.64 49.16
N THR A 26 4.35 30.95 49.45
CA THR A 26 5.46 31.64 50.14
C THR A 26 5.33 31.63 51.66
N ALA A 27 4.12 31.59 52.20
CA ALA A 27 3.89 31.22 53.59
C ALA A 27 4.01 29.70 53.67
N GLY A 28 5.22 29.19 53.89
CA GLY A 28 5.46 27.75 53.99
C GLY A 28 4.40 27.12 54.89
N SER A 29 3.50 26.33 54.30
CA SER A 29 2.55 25.55 55.07
C SER A 29 3.38 24.59 55.91
N GLU A 30 3.60 24.94 57.18
CA GLU A 30 4.28 24.05 58.10
C GLU A 30 3.39 22.82 58.22
N GLU A 31 3.78 21.73 57.56
CA GLU A 31 3.02 20.50 57.60
C GLU A 31 3.04 20.00 59.04
N LEU A 32 1.87 20.03 59.68
CA LEU A 32 1.68 19.61 61.06
C LEU A 32 1.28 18.14 61.11
N CYS A 33 1.78 17.44 62.13
CA CYS A 33 1.34 16.10 62.44
C CYS A 33 -0.14 16.09 62.80
N SER A 34 -0.94 15.29 62.10
CA SER A 34 -2.39 15.22 62.32
C SER A 34 -2.79 14.75 63.73
N LEU A 35 -1.91 14.04 64.44
CA LEU A 35 -2.17 13.49 65.78
C LEU A 35 -1.80 14.45 66.91
N HIS A 36 -0.78 15.29 66.70
CA HIS A 36 -0.18 16.08 67.76
C HIS A 36 -0.17 17.59 67.47
N SER A 37 -0.59 17.98 66.26
CA SER A 37 -0.54 19.36 65.76
C SER A 37 0.84 20.00 65.82
N GLU A 38 1.89 19.17 65.84
CA GLU A 38 3.30 19.56 65.92
C GLU A 38 4.00 19.49 64.56
N LYS A 39 5.00 20.34 64.32
CA LYS A 39 5.72 20.39 63.04
C LYS A 39 6.39 19.05 62.71
N LEU A 40 6.23 18.59 61.48
CA LEU A 40 6.90 17.42 60.95
C LEU A 40 8.37 17.75 60.64
N LYS A 41 9.27 17.34 61.54
CA LYS A 41 10.71 17.63 61.45
C LYS A 41 11.58 16.38 61.25
N LEU A 42 11.01 15.19 61.49
CA LEU A 42 11.69 13.92 61.38
C LEU A 42 11.05 13.05 60.28
N PHE A 43 11.78 12.09 59.75
CA PHE A 43 11.33 11.12 58.76
C PHE A 43 11.67 9.73 59.25
N CYS A 44 10.68 8.84 59.31
CA CYS A 44 10.87 7.43 59.65
C CYS A 44 11.23 6.64 58.39
N LEU A 45 12.39 5.99 58.39
CA LEU A 45 12.90 5.27 57.22
C LEU A 45 12.16 3.96 56.95
N GLU A 46 11.71 3.27 58.00
CA GLU A 46 10.98 2.01 57.92
C GLU A 46 9.56 2.23 57.38
N ASP A 47 8.85 3.21 57.95
CA ASP A 47 7.48 3.53 57.57
C ASP A 47 7.39 4.48 56.36
N GLN A 48 8.51 5.09 55.96
CA GLN A 48 8.63 6.07 54.87
C GLN A 48 7.67 7.26 54.99
N ILE A 49 7.47 7.76 56.22
CA ILE A 49 6.60 8.90 56.50
C ILE A 49 7.30 9.97 57.33
N PRO A 50 6.96 11.26 57.13
CA PRO A 50 7.37 12.32 58.03
C PRO A 50 6.62 12.20 59.37
N VAL A 51 7.32 12.46 60.48
CA VAL A 51 6.81 12.39 61.85
C VAL A 51 7.25 13.62 62.66
N CYS A 52 6.47 13.99 63.69
CA CYS A 52 6.85 15.06 64.62
C CYS A 52 7.69 14.52 65.78
N ALA A 53 8.26 15.41 66.60
CA ALA A 53 9.08 15.04 67.74
C ALA A 53 8.32 14.22 68.81
N ILE A 54 7.01 14.39 68.94
CA ILE A 54 6.19 13.59 69.87
C ILE A 54 6.05 12.15 69.35
N CYS A 55 5.83 11.98 68.03
CA CYS A 55 5.75 10.66 67.40
C CYS A 55 7.02 9.82 67.62
N GLN A 56 8.20 10.45 67.68
CA GLN A 56 9.46 9.76 67.96
C GLN A 56 9.45 9.01 69.30
N THR A 57 8.77 9.55 70.31
CA THR A 57 8.67 8.94 71.65
C THR A 57 7.50 7.96 71.78
N SER A 58 6.66 7.86 70.74
CA SER A 58 5.54 6.94 70.74
C SER A 58 6.00 5.50 70.51
N LYS A 59 5.30 4.54 71.13
CA LYS A 59 5.53 3.09 70.90
C LYS A 59 5.45 2.69 69.43
N LYS A 60 4.77 3.48 68.59
CA LYS A 60 4.60 3.21 67.15
C LYS A 60 5.90 3.28 66.38
N HIS A 61 6.82 4.17 66.76
CA HIS A 61 8.12 4.35 66.11
C HIS A 61 9.27 3.94 67.04
N GLU A 62 8.98 3.10 68.03
CA GLU A 62 9.96 2.56 68.97
C GLU A 62 10.97 1.70 68.20
N ASN A 63 12.26 2.06 68.28
CA ASN A 63 13.38 1.46 67.53
C ASN A 63 13.43 1.74 66.02
N HIS A 64 12.57 2.58 65.45
CA HIS A 64 12.67 2.99 64.05
C HIS A 64 13.81 4.01 63.86
N LYS A 65 14.50 3.96 62.72
CA LYS A 65 15.52 4.94 62.39
C LYS A 65 14.87 6.23 61.88
N LEU A 66 15.05 7.30 62.64
CA LEU A 66 14.56 8.64 62.30
C LEU A 66 15.70 9.53 61.83
N LEU A 67 15.48 10.26 60.74
CA LEU A 67 16.39 11.31 60.25
C LEU A 67 15.65 12.66 60.20
N PRO A 68 16.35 13.79 60.29
CA PRO A 68 15.76 15.08 59.94
C PRO A 68 15.16 15.04 58.53
N VAL A 69 13.99 15.64 58.35
CA VAL A 69 13.29 15.63 57.05
C VAL A 69 14.16 16.19 55.93
N GLN A 70 14.96 17.23 56.20
CA GLN A 70 15.86 17.81 55.21
C GLN A 70 16.94 16.82 54.73
N GLU A 71 17.51 16.03 55.65
CA GLU A 71 18.53 15.03 55.32
C GLU A 71 17.93 13.88 54.51
N ALA A 72 16.80 13.33 54.96
CA ALA A 72 16.09 12.28 54.24
C ALA A 72 15.66 12.76 52.84
N ALA A 73 15.09 13.98 52.75
CA ALA A 73 14.68 14.55 51.48
C ALA A 73 15.84 14.70 50.50
N GLU A 74 17.02 15.12 50.96
CA GLU A 74 18.18 15.24 50.08
C GLU A 74 18.68 13.86 49.62
N GLU A 75 18.73 12.87 50.51
CA GLU A 75 19.13 11.49 50.15
C GLU A 75 18.20 10.89 49.08
N TYR A 76 16.87 11.01 49.25
CA TYR A 76 15.91 10.49 48.28
C TYR A 76 15.88 11.30 46.98
N LYS A 77 16.10 12.62 47.02
CA LYS A 77 16.27 13.43 45.81
C LYS A 77 17.50 12.99 45.01
N GLU A 78 18.63 12.72 45.66
CA GLU A 78 19.82 12.20 45.00
C GLU A 78 19.60 10.82 44.37
N LYS A 79 18.89 9.92 45.08
CA LYS A 79 18.47 8.63 44.50
C LYS A 79 17.63 8.82 43.23
N LEU A 80 16.66 9.73 43.24
CA LEU A 80 15.83 10.03 42.08
C LEU A 80 16.61 10.72 40.95
N ARG A 81 17.51 11.66 41.26
CA ARG A 81 18.40 12.31 40.27
C ARG A 81 19.29 11.27 39.58
N THR A 82 19.83 10.32 40.34
CA THR A 82 20.64 9.22 39.81
C THR A 82 19.82 8.31 38.88
N ALA A 83 18.56 8.03 39.20
CA ALA A 83 17.66 7.24 38.36
C ALA A 83 17.13 8.00 37.13
N LEU A 84 17.11 9.34 37.16
CA LEU A 84 16.54 10.16 36.10
C LEU A 84 17.35 10.11 34.79
N ALA A 85 18.67 10.23 34.88
CA ALA A 85 19.56 10.23 33.72
C ALA A 85 19.43 8.97 32.82
N PRO A 86 19.47 7.73 33.35
CA PRO A 86 19.30 6.54 32.52
C PRO A 86 17.88 6.44 31.91
N LEU A 87 16.84 6.90 32.60
CA LEU A 87 15.48 6.94 32.05
C LEU A 87 15.37 7.91 30.87
N GLN A 88 15.95 9.10 30.99
CA GLN A 88 16.00 10.07 29.89
C GLN A 88 16.78 9.53 28.69
N LYS A 89 17.88 8.80 28.92
CA LYS A 89 18.64 8.14 27.85
C LYS A 89 17.82 7.06 27.16
N LYS A 90 17.12 6.20 27.92
CA LYS A 90 16.22 5.18 27.36
C LYS A 90 15.10 5.80 26.53
N LEU A 91 14.49 6.89 27.01
CA LEU A 91 13.44 7.60 26.28
C LEU A 91 13.94 8.10 24.91
N LYS A 92 15.13 8.71 24.86
CA LYS A 92 15.74 9.16 23.60
C LYS A 92 15.97 7.99 22.64
N ALA A 93 16.57 6.90 23.12
CA ALA A 93 16.82 5.71 22.30
C ALA A 93 15.52 5.10 21.75
N PHE A 94 14.46 5.02 22.55
CA PHE A 94 13.17 4.52 22.07
C PHE A 94 12.52 5.45 21.05
N ASN A 95 12.66 6.77 21.19
CA ASN A 95 12.15 7.71 20.19
C ASN A 95 12.90 7.59 18.85
N GLU A 96 14.22 7.36 18.87
CA GLU A 96 15.02 7.11 17.67
C GLU A 96 14.58 5.82 16.96
N VAL A 97 14.43 4.73 17.72
CA VAL A 97 13.95 3.45 17.17
C VAL A 97 12.53 3.59 16.62
N LYS A 98 11.63 4.28 17.34
CA LYS A 98 10.27 4.53 16.87
C LYS A 98 10.26 5.26 15.53
N LEU A 99 11.08 6.30 15.37
CA LEU A 99 11.19 7.02 14.10
C LEU A 99 11.64 6.11 12.95
N ILE A 100 12.64 5.25 13.20
CA ILE A 100 13.11 4.28 12.20
C ILE A 100 12.01 3.28 11.84
N CYS A 101 11.26 2.78 12.82
CA CYS A 101 10.12 1.89 12.59
C CYS A 101 9.02 2.56 11.76
N ASP A 102 8.66 3.80 12.11
CA ASP A 102 7.64 4.59 11.39
C ASP A 102 8.06 4.77 9.91
N GLN A 103 9.33 5.15 9.66
CA GLN A 103 9.88 5.27 8.30
C GLN A 103 9.92 3.94 7.54
N THR A 104 10.29 2.85 8.23
CA THR A 104 10.35 1.52 7.62
C THR A 104 8.96 1.04 7.18
N ALA A 105 7.93 1.30 7.99
CA ALA A 105 6.55 0.95 7.66
C ALA A 105 6.06 1.71 6.42
N GLU A 106 6.36 3.01 6.32
CA GLU A 106 6.04 3.82 5.13
C GLU A 106 6.78 3.31 3.88
N HIS A 107 8.05 2.93 4.03
CA HIS A 107 8.84 2.38 2.94
C HIS A 107 8.26 1.05 2.44
N ILE A 108 7.90 0.13 3.35
CA ILE A 108 7.27 -1.16 2.99
C ILE A 108 5.98 -0.92 2.20
N LYS A 109 5.13 0.01 2.64
CA LYS A 109 3.88 0.35 1.94
C LYS A 109 4.16 0.90 0.53
N SER A 110 5.11 1.82 0.41
CA SER A 110 5.48 2.44 -0.86
C SER A 110 6.11 1.44 -1.84
N GLN A 111 6.97 0.56 -1.32
CA GLN A 111 7.59 -0.51 -2.09
C GLN A 111 6.53 -1.48 -2.63
N ALA A 112 5.61 -1.95 -1.78
CA ALA A 112 4.53 -2.84 -2.20
C ALA A 112 3.69 -2.25 -3.33
N GLN A 113 3.29 -0.97 -3.23
CA GLN A 113 2.53 -0.28 -4.29
C GLN A 113 3.33 -0.12 -5.58
N CYS A 114 4.63 0.15 -5.49
CA CYS A 114 5.50 0.26 -6.65
C CYS A 114 5.63 -1.09 -7.38
N THR A 115 5.91 -2.15 -6.62
CA THR A 115 6.02 -3.51 -7.16
C THR A 115 4.69 -3.99 -7.74
N GLU A 116 3.55 -3.73 -7.10
CA GLU A 116 2.23 -4.05 -7.65
C GLU A 116 2.02 -3.39 -9.01
N ARG A 117 2.39 -2.10 -9.15
CA ARG A 117 2.28 -1.37 -10.41
C ARG A 117 3.18 -1.97 -11.49
N GLN A 118 4.41 -2.35 -11.14
CA GLN A 118 5.33 -3.01 -12.06
C GLN A 118 4.77 -4.35 -12.54
N ILE A 119 4.25 -5.18 -11.64
CA ILE A 119 3.61 -6.45 -11.99
C ILE A 119 2.47 -6.20 -12.98
N LYS A 120 1.55 -5.27 -12.68
CA LYS A 120 0.43 -4.95 -13.60
C LYS A 120 0.92 -4.53 -14.98
N MET A 121 1.91 -3.64 -15.05
CA MET A 121 2.47 -3.16 -16.32
C MET A 121 3.10 -4.28 -17.15
N GLU A 122 3.83 -5.22 -16.54
CA GLU A 122 4.41 -6.36 -17.27
C GLU A 122 3.32 -7.32 -17.78
N PHE A 123 2.26 -7.54 -17.01
CA PHE A 123 1.12 -8.35 -17.46
C PHE A 123 0.32 -7.67 -18.58
N GLU A 124 0.16 -6.35 -18.54
CA GLU A 124 -0.46 -5.58 -19.63
C GLU A 124 0.34 -5.70 -20.93
N LYS A 125 1.69 -5.62 -20.86
CA LYS A 125 2.56 -5.85 -22.02
C LYS A 125 2.38 -7.26 -22.58
N LEU A 126 2.34 -8.28 -21.72
CA LEU A 126 2.14 -9.66 -22.15
C LEU A 126 0.76 -9.85 -22.81
N GLN A 127 -0.29 -9.26 -22.25
CA GLN A 127 -1.62 -9.30 -22.85
C GLN A 127 -1.66 -8.62 -24.22
N GLN A 128 -0.98 -7.49 -24.38
CA GLN A 128 -0.89 -6.82 -25.67
C GLN A 128 -0.13 -7.66 -26.69
N PHE A 129 1.01 -8.24 -26.30
CA PHE A 129 1.76 -9.16 -27.14
C PHE A 129 0.92 -10.33 -27.63
N LEU A 130 0.13 -10.95 -26.74
CA LEU A 130 -0.74 -12.07 -27.10
C LEU A 130 -1.83 -11.66 -28.11
N LYS A 131 -2.43 -10.48 -27.93
CA LYS A 131 -3.43 -9.95 -28.87
C LYS A 131 -2.82 -9.69 -30.25
N ASP A 132 -1.62 -9.12 -30.27
CA ASP A 132 -0.92 -8.80 -31.52
C ASP A 132 -0.51 -10.10 -32.26
N GLU A 133 0.01 -11.09 -31.54
CA GLU A 133 0.34 -12.41 -32.11
C GLU A 133 -0.90 -13.14 -32.62
N GLU A 134 -2.01 -13.14 -31.85
CA GLU A 134 -3.28 -13.73 -32.29
C GLU A 134 -3.79 -13.08 -33.59
N ALA A 135 -3.82 -11.74 -33.64
CA ALA A 135 -4.25 -11.01 -34.82
C ALA A 135 -3.36 -11.30 -36.03
N ALA A 136 -2.03 -11.35 -35.85
CA ALA A 136 -1.09 -11.68 -36.91
C ALA A 136 -1.32 -13.11 -37.45
N ARG A 137 -1.56 -14.08 -36.56
CA ARG A 137 -1.82 -15.48 -36.95
C ARG A 137 -3.14 -15.63 -37.71
N ILE A 138 -4.20 -14.96 -37.26
CA ILE A 138 -5.48 -14.96 -37.96
C ILE A 138 -5.32 -14.31 -39.34
N SER A 139 -4.61 -13.20 -39.43
CA SER A 139 -4.36 -12.53 -40.72
C SER A 139 -3.61 -13.44 -41.70
N ALA A 140 -2.55 -14.10 -41.25
CA ALA A 140 -1.79 -15.04 -42.09
C ALA A 140 -2.66 -16.22 -42.57
N LEU A 141 -3.53 -16.74 -41.70
CA LEU A 141 -4.49 -17.78 -42.07
C LEU A 141 -5.48 -17.31 -43.14
N ARG A 142 -5.99 -16.08 -43.03
CA ARG A 142 -6.91 -15.51 -44.03
C ARG A 142 -6.25 -15.30 -45.38
N GLU A 143 -5.01 -14.84 -45.39
CA GLU A 143 -4.24 -14.70 -46.63
C GLU A 143 -4.00 -16.08 -47.29
N GLU A 144 -3.65 -17.10 -46.49
CA GLU A 144 -3.49 -18.47 -46.98
C GLU A 144 -4.81 -19.04 -47.55
N GLU A 145 -5.93 -18.81 -46.85
CA GLU A 145 -7.27 -19.20 -47.30
C GLU A 145 -7.61 -18.55 -48.65
N GLU A 146 -7.37 -17.24 -48.80
CA GLU A 146 -7.65 -16.48 -50.02
C GLU A 146 -6.80 -16.97 -51.19
N GLN A 147 -5.48 -17.12 -50.98
CA GLN A 147 -4.57 -17.63 -52.01
C GLN A 147 -4.97 -19.04 -52.49
N LYS A 148 -5.30 -19.95 -51.56
CA LYS A 148 -5.73 -21.31 -51.91
C LYS A 148 -7.07 -21.32 -52.63
N SER A 149 -8.02 -20.48 -52.21
CA SER A 149 -9.33 -20.37 -52.84
C SER A 149 -9.23 -19.83 -54.26
N GLN A 150 -8.41 -18.79 -54.46
CA GLN A 150 -8.15 -18.22 -55.78
C GLN A 150 -7.49 -19.25 -56.72
N MET A 151 -6.49 -19.99 -56.24
CA MET A 151 -5.88 -21.09 -57.00
C MET A 151 -6.91 -22.14 -57.43
N MET A 152 -7.83 -22.52 -56.55
CA MET A 152 -8.87 -23.50 -56.90
C MET A 152 -9.89 -22.94 -57.88
N LYS A 153 -10.23 -21.65 -57.78
CA LYS A 153 -11.11 -20.99 -58.74
C LYS A 153 -10.53 -21.01 -60.16
N GLU A 154 -9.25 -20.66 -60.30
CA GLU A 154 -8.55 -20.71 -61.60
C GLU A 154 -8.51 -22.13 -62.19
N LYS A 155 -8.28 -23.16 -61.33
CA LYS A 155 -8.34 -24.56 -61.77
C LYS A 155 -9.74 -24.96 -62.24
N ILE A 156 -10.78 -24.54 -61.53
CA ILE A 156 -12.18 -24.79 -61.91
C ILE A 156 -12.51 -24.12 -63.24
N GLU A 157 -12.11 -22.86 -63.44
CA GLU A 157 -12.31 -22.13 -64.68
C GLU A 157 -11.64 -22.86 -65.85
N LYS A 158 -10.37 -23.25 -65.70
CA LYS A 158 -9.64 -24.02 -66.73
C LYS A 158 -10.32 -25.36 -67.04
N MET A 159 -10.74 -26.11 -66.03
CA MET A 159 -11.47 -27.37 -66.24
C MET A 159 -12.81 -27.14 -66.94
N THR A 160 -13.49 -26.03 -66.64
CA THR A 160 -14.77 -25.69 -67.28
C THR A 160 -14.59 -25.37 -68.76
N GLU A 161 -13.51 -24.70 -69.13
CA GLU A 161 -13.11 -24.47 -70.53
C GLU A 161 -12.81 -25.78 -71.25
N GLU A 162 -12.01 -26.67 -70.64
CA GLU A 162 -11.70 -27.99 -71.20
C GLU A 162 -12.96 -28.85 -71.38
N ILE A 163 -13.86 -28.88 -70.39
CA ILE A 163 -15.16 -29.57 -70.47
C ILE A 163 -16.01 -29.00 -71.61
N SER A 164 -16.05 -27.67 -71.75
CA SER A 164 -16.83 -27.01 -72.81
C SER A 164 -16.28 -27.38 -74.19
N SER A 165 -14.95 -27.28 -74.38
CA SER A 165 -14.28 -27.66 -75.62
C SER A 165 -14.53 -29.12 -75.99
N LEU A 166 -14.39 -30.06 -75.04
CA LEU A 166 -14.69 -31.46 -75.25
C LEU A 166 -16.17 -31.69 -75.59
N SER A 167 -17.08 -31.00 -74.91
CA SER A 167 -18.52 -31.11 -75.18
C SER A 167 -18.88 -30.63 -76.59
N GLU A 168 -18.23 -29.56 -77.08
CA GLU A 168 -18.41 -29.07 -78.46
C GLU A 168 -17.87 -30.06 -79.49
N GLN A 169 -16.71 -30.66 -79.22
CA GLN A 169 -16.14 -31.70 -80.09
C GLN A 169 -17.03 -32.94 -80.14
N ILE A 170 -17.52 -33.43 -78.99
CA ILE A 170 -18.47 -34.55 -78.93
C ILE A 170 -19.71 -34.23 -79.76
N ARG A 171 -20.32 -33.05 -79.57
CA ARG A 171 -21.51 -32.63 -80.32
C ARG A 171 -21.26 -32.57 -81.83
N ALA A 172 -20.08 -32.09 -82.25
CA ALA A 172 -19.72 -32.03 -83.67
C ALA A 172 -19.61 -33.45 -84.28
N ILE A 173 -18.99 -34.39 -83.56
CA ILE A 173 -18.91 -35.80 -83.98
C ILE A 173 -20.30 -36.44 -84.02
N GLU A 174 -21.13 -36.24 -82.99
CA GLU A 174 -22.51 -36.76 -82.94
C GLU A 174 -23.36 -36.25 -84.11
N GLN A 175 -23.23 -34.96 -84.47
CA GLN A 175 -23.95 -34.38 -85.60
C GLN A 175 -23.49 -34.98 -86.93
N GLU A 176 -22.18 -35.22 -87.11
CA GLU A 176 -21.66 -35.85 -88.32
C GLU A 176 -22.07 -37.32 -88.42
N LEU A 177 -22.06 -38.07 -87.32
CA LEU A 177 -22.55 -39.46 -87.26
C LEU A 177 -24.04 -39.57 -87.64
N GLY A 178 -24.83 -38.50 -87.45
CA GLY A 178 -26.23 -38.43 -87.86
C GLY A 178 -26.48 -37.94 -89.28
N ALA A 179 -25.44 -37.59 -90.05
CA ALA A 179 -25.57 -37.10 -91.43
C ALA A 179 -25.82 -38.23 -92.43
N GLU A 180 -26.40 -37.92 -93.59
CA GLU A 180 -26.58 -38.88 -94.69
C GLU A 180 -25.24 -39.39 -95.24
N ASP A 181 -25.18 -40.66 -95.67
CA ASP A 181 -23.95 -41.40 -96.01
C ASP A 181 -22.99 -40.64 -96.94
N VAL A 182 -23.50 -39.98 -97.99
CA VAL A 182 -22.66 -39.25 -98.95
C VAL A 182 -22.08 -37.99 -98.30
N SER A 183 -22.86 -37.25 -97.52
CA SER A 183 -22.42 -36.06 -96.80
C SER A 183 -21.40 -36.41 -95.72
N PHE A 184 -21.66 -37.48 -94.95
CA PHE A 184 -20.72 -38.03 -93.97
C PHE A 184 -19.36 -38.35 -94.59
N LEU A 185 -19.33 -39.11 -95.69
CA LEU A 185 -18.07 -39.51 -96.34
C LEU A 185 -17.28 -38.31 -96.90
N GLN A 186 -17.97 -37.23 -97.29
CA GLN A 186 -17.32 -36.01 -97.76
C GLN A 186 -16.68 -35.20 -96.62
N SER A 187 -17.32 -35.12 -95.45
CA SER A 187 -16.84 -34.33 -94.31
C SER A 187 -15.95 -35.11 -93.32
N TYR A 188 -16.01 -36.45 -93.32
CA TYR A 188 -15.33 -37.33 -92.35
C TYR A 188 -13.85 -36.99 -92.16
N LYS A 189 -13.15 -36.75 -93.28
CA LYS A 189 -11.71 -36.50 -93.27
C LYS A 189 -11.35 -35.17 -92.59
N ASP A 190 -12.27 -34.22 -92.52
CA ASP A 190 -12.04 -32.91 -91.91
C ASP A 190 -12.42 -32.87 -90.44
N THR A 191 -13.42 -33.66 -90.01
CA THR A 191 -13.72 -33.81 -88.58
C THR A 191 -12.67 -34.65 -87.87
N VAL A 192 -12.17 -35.74 -88.48
CA VAL A 192 -11.08 -36.55 -87.90
C VAL A 192 -9.80 -35.75 -87.65
N LYS A 193 -9.56 -34.65 -88.37
CA LYS A 193 -8.40 -33.78 -88.11
C LYS A 193 -8.60 -32.82 -86.93
N LYS A 194 -9.84 -32.59 -86.51
CA LYS A 194 -10.22 -31.64 -85.46
C LYS A 194 -10.40 -32.32 -84.09
N VAL A 195 -10.44 -33.65 -84.09
CA VAL A 195 -10.46 -34.55 -82.92
C VAL A 195 -9.05 -35.02 -82.64
#